data_AF-W2VP29-F1
#
_entry.id   AF-W2VP29-F1
#
_cell.length_a   1.000
_cell.length_b   1.000
_cell.length_c   1.000
_cell.angle_alpha   90.00
_cell.angle_beta   90.00
_cell.angle_gamma   90.00
#
_symmetry.space_group_name_H-M   'P 1'
#
loop_
_entity.id
_entity.type
_entity.pdbx_description
1 polymer ?
#
loop_
_entity_poly.entity_id
_entity_poly.type
_entity_poly.pdbx_seq_one_letter_code
_entity_poly.pdbx_strand_id
1 'polypeptide(L)' 'MKLQIQADENGRIVDSKLAVLWSVATEWLKGNHVEGCAMIKNTGITSRVKMP' A
#
# COMPACT_ATOMS: atom_id res chain seq x y z
N MET A 1 7.36 -12.15 -0.64
CA MET A 1 7.10 -10.88 0.06
C MET A 1 5.72 -10.95 0.68
N LYS A 2 5.53 -10.55 1.95
CA LYS A 2 4.22 -10.63 2.65
C LYS A 2 3.78 -9.22 3.05
N LEU A 3 2.74 -8.71 2.39
CA LEU A 3 2.04 -7.49 2.76
C LEU A 3 0.78 -7.89 3.53
N GLN A 4 0.59 -7.29 4.70
CA GLN A 4 -0.63 -7.41 5.49
C GLN A 4 -1.25 -6.03 5.60
N ILE A 5 -2.57 -5.95 5.44
CA ILE A 5 -3.36 -4.73 5.59
C ILE A 5 -4.50 -4.99 6.55
N GLN A 6 -4.84 -3.97 7.35
CA GLN A 6 -6.02 -3.94 8.19
C GLN A 6 -6.98 -2.92 7.60
N ALA A 7 -8.22 -3.34 7.34
CA ALA A 7 -9.28 -2.46 6.85
C ALA A 7 -10.41 -2.37 7.87
N ASP A 8 -11.13 -1.25 7.87
CA ASP A 8 -12.36 -1.07 8.63
C ASP A 8 -13.57 -1.69 7.92
N GLU A 9 -14.74 -1.59 8.56
CA GLU A 9 -16.01 -2.11 8.06
C GLU A 9 -16.46 -1.45 6.74
N ASN A 10 -15.94 -0.26 6.43
CA ASN A 10 -16.19 0.48 5.21
C ASN A 10 -15.13 0.23 4.12
N GLY A 11 -14.26 -0.78 4.31
CA GLY A 11 -13.23 -1.14 3.35
C GLY A 11 -12.08 -0.13 3.24
N ARG A 12 -11.91 0.77 4.22
CA ARG A 12 -10.76 1.71 4.25
C ARG A 12 -9.60 1.08 5.01
N ILE A 13 -8.39 1.22 4.47
CA ILE A 13 -7.18 0.68 5.09
C ILE A 13 -6.77 1.59 6.26
N VAL A 14 -6.84 1.04 7.47
CA VAL A 14 -6.46 1.72 8.73
C VAL A 14 -5.02 1.43 9.12
N ASP A 15 -4.47 0.27 8.74
CA ASP A 15 -3.07 -0.06 8.97
C ASP A 15 -2.49 -0.97 7.88
N SER A 16 -1.17 -0.96 7.71
CA SER A 16 -0.48 -1.89 6.82
C SER A 16 0.95 -2.18 7.27
N LYS A 17 1.37 -3.44 7.09
CA LYS A 17 2.70 -3.92 7.48
C LYS A 17 3.31 -4.76 6.35
N LEU A 18 4.54 -4.41 5.95
CA LEU A 18 5.37 -5.18 5.03
C LEU A 18 6.64 -5.63 5.74
N ALA A 19 6.91 -6.93 5.73
CA ALA A 19 8.01 -7.52 6.50
C ALA A 19 9.41 -7.22 5.94
N VAL A 20 9.55 -6.62 4.75
CA VAL A 20 10.84 -6.28 4.15
C VAL A 20 10.71 -5.04 3.23
N LEU A 21 11.42 -3.97 3.58
CA LEU A 21 11.94 -2.87 2.75
C LEU A 21 11.02 -2.02 1.85
N TRP A 22 9.75 -1.83 2.21
CA TRP A 22 8.80 -1.06 1.39
C TRP A 22 7.93 -0.07 2.19
N SER A 23 8.54 0.74 3.04
CA SER A 23 7.78 1.74 3.83
C SER A 23 6.95 2.71 2.97
N VAL A 24 7.30 2.92 1.69
CA VAL A 24 6.62 3.91 0.85
C VAL A 24 5.22 3.49 0.40
N ALA A 25 4.97 2.25 -0.06
CA ALA A 25 3.57 1.90 -0.34
C ALA A 25 2.80 1.39 0.87
N THR A 26 3.39 1.05 2.02
CA THR A 26 2.57 0.90 3.23
C THR A 26 1.89 2.22 3.62
N GLU A 27 2.62 3.34 3.53
CA GLU A 27 2.04 4.67 3.77
C GLU A 27 1.05 5.08 2.66
N TRP A 28 1.30 4.70 1.41
CA TRP A 28 0.35 4.99 0.34
C TRP A 28 -0.97 4.22 0.47
N LEU A 29 -0.95 3.03 1.07
CA LEU A 29 -2.17 2.23 1.26
C LEU A 29 -3.08 2.81 2.36
N LYS A 30 -2.51 3.42 3.41
CA LYS A 30 -3.30 3.96 4.53
C LYS A 30 -4.26 5.06 4.08
N GLY A 31 -5.49 5.01 4.58
CA GLY A 31 -6.55 5.98 4.28
C GLY A 31 -7.24 5.77 2.92
N ASN A 32 -6.72 4.89 2.06
CA ASN A 32 -7.36 4.54 0.80
C ASN A 32 -8.31 3.33 0.94
N HIS A 33 -9.26 3.23 0.02
CA HIS A 33 -10.17 2.07 -0.06
C HIS A 33 -9.43 0.86 -0.67
N VAL A 34 -9.73 -0.34 -0.18
CA VAL A 34 -9.06 -1.58 -0.61
C VAL A 34 -9.17 -1.79 -2.13
N GLU A 35 -10.33 -1.51 -2.73
CA GLU A 35 -10.53 -1.65 -4.19
C GLU A 35 -9.65 -0.70 -5.01
N GLY A 36 -9.49 0.55 -4.58
CA GLY A 36 -8.61 1.51 -5.23
C GLY A 36 -7.14 1.11 -5.11
N CYS A 37 -6.79 0.47 -3.99
CA CYS A 37 -5.43 -0.03 -3.75
C CYS A 37 -5.08 -1.25 -4.62
N ALA A 38 -6.05 -2.08 -4.97
CA ALA A 38 -5.86 -3.22 -5.87
C ALA A 38 -5.43 -2.80 -7.28
N MET A 39 -5.72 -1.55 -7.67
CA MET A 39 -5.35 -0.97 -8.96
C MET A 39 -3.93 -0.39 -8.99
N ILE A 40 -3.23 -0.34 -7.85
CA ILE A 40 -1.88 0.22 -7.76
C ILE A 40 -0.91 -0.72 -8.49
N LYS A 41 -0.32 -0.21 -9.57
CA LYS A 41 0.72 -0.90 -10.34
C LYS A 41 2.10 -0.51 -9.84
N ASN A 42 3.05 -1.43 -9.99
CA ASN A 42 4.47 -1.21 -9.69
C ASN A 42 5.02 0.07 -10.35
N THR A 43 4.60 0.37 -11.58
CA THR A 43 4.98 1.59 -12.33
C THR A 43 4.58 2.89 -11.63
N GLY A 44 3.40 2.89 -10.98
CA GLY A 44 2.95 4.03 -10.18
C GLY A 44 3.80 4.22 -8.93
N ILE A 45 4.38 3.14 -8.41
CA ILE A 45 5.17 3.21 -7.19
C ILE A 45 6.63 3.56 -7.48
N THR A 46 7.21 3.05 -8.57
CA THR A 46 8.54 3.47 -9.07
C THR A 46 8.59 4.93 -9.51
N SER A 47 7.44 5.54 -9.84
CA SER A 47 7.39 6.99 -10.09
C SER A 47 7.51 7.81 -8.79
N ARG A 48 7.06 7.27 -7.66
CA ARG A 48 7.08 7.95 -6.34
C ARG A 48 8.35 7.66 -5.54
N VAL A 49 8.98 6.51 -5.78
CA VAL A 49 10.25 6.14 -5.19
C VAL A 49 11.30 6.29 -6.28
N LYS A 50 12.33 7.12 -6.08
CA LYS A 50 13.53 7.08 -6.92
C LYS A 50 14.24 5.74 -6.69
N MET A 51 13.74 4.70 -7.35
CA MET A 51 14.44 3.43 -7.45
C MET A 51 15.53 3.60 -8.52
N PRO A 52 16.77 3.13 -8.27
CA PRO A 52 17.82 3.11 -9.28
C PRO A 52 17.45 2.22 -10.47
#